data_AF-A0A2G2XEA4-F1
#
_entry.id   AF-A0A2G2XEA4-F1
#
_cell.length_a   1.000
_cell.length_b   1.000
_cell.length_c   1.000
_cell.angle_alpha   90.00
_cell.angle_beta   90.00
_cell.angle_gamma   90.00
#
_symmetry.space_group_name_H-M   'P 1'
#
loop_
_entity.id
_entity.type
_entity.pdbx_description
1 polymer ?
#
loop_
_entity_poly.entity_id
_entity_poly.type
_entity_poly.pdbx_seq_one_letter_code
_entity_poly.pdbx_strand_id
1 'polypeptide(L)'
;MRISNASYPVPRSPENGLVDGSENDWRVHILEVYLHGIAGTHGPEEEFKLEINRDIALMNKAEDVLKDEYGVPVSWWIEKNKGMVQQEDGSWILMDHDDDTYFLP
;
A
#
# COMPACT_ATOMS: atom_id res chain seq x y z
N MET A 1 -19.81 7.32 -7.45
CA MET A 1 -19.30 7.88 -6.19
C MET A 1 -17.82 8.18 -6.37
N ARG A 2 -17.34 9.40 -6.09
CA ARG A 2 -15.92 9.78 -6.12
C ARG A 2 -15.45 9.96 -4.68
N ILE A 3 -14.31 9.39 -4.33
CA ILE A 3 -13.68 9.56 -3.02
C ILE A 3 -12.40 10.36 -3.23
N SER A 4 -12.29 11.50 -2.56
CA SER A 4 -11.11 12.37 -2.61
C SER A 4 -10.44 12.37 -1.24
N ASN A 5 -9.12 12.20 -1.21
CA ASN A 5 -8.33 12.48 -0.03
C ASN A 5 -8.15 14.00 -0.02
N ALA A 6 -8.89 14.69 0.85
CA ALA A 6 -8.61 16.10 1.08
C ALA A 6 -7.22 16.15 1.71
N SER A 7 -6.25 16.76 1.06
CA SER A 7 -4.94 17.02 1.67
C SER A 7 -5.09 18.05 2.81
N TYR A 8 -5.86 17.75 3.87
CA TYR A 8 -6.00 18.44 5.16
C TYR A 8 -7.07 17.71 6.01
N PRO A 9 -6.80 17.36 7.27
CA PRO A 9 -5.70 16.53 7.75
C PRO A 9 -6.10 15.04 7.69
N VAL A 10 -5.16 14.15 7.38
CA VAL A 10 -5.27 12.79 7.93
C VAL A 10 -5.33 12.97 9.45
N PRO A 11 -6.37 12.50 10.16
CA PRO A 11 -6.45 12.68 11.60
C PRO A 11 -5.15 12.21 12.24
N ARG A 12 -4.56 13.08 13.07
CA ARG A 12 -3.36 12.77 13.85
C ARG A 12 -3.55 11.43 14.53
N SER A 13 -2.74 10.44 14.17
CA SER A 13 -2.43 9.34 15.09
C SER A 13 -1.16 8.60 14.66
N PRO A 14 -0.29 8.17 15.59
CA PRO A 14 0.18 8.85 16.80
C PRO A 14 1.52 9.56 16.51
N GLU A 15 2.07 10.21 17.53
CA GLU A 15 3.29 11.03 17.50
C GLU A 15 4.52 10.30 16.94
N ASN A 16 5.32 11.02 16.15
CA ASN A 16 6.69 10.71 15.68
C ASN A 16 6.82 9.89 14.38
N GLY A 17 6.86 10.57 13.23
CA GLY A 17 7.37 10.00 11.98
C GLY A 17 6.59 10.45 10.74
N LEU A 18 6.79 11.72 10.37
CA LEU A 18 6.58 12.31 9.04
C LEU A 18 5.29 11.95 8.28
N VAL A 19 4.20 12.61 8.66
CA VAL A 19 3.28 13.24 7.69
C VAL A 19 3.32 14.74 7.97
N ASP A 20 4.38 15.42 7.52
CA ASP A 20 4.28 16.87 7.38
C ASP A 20 3.37 17.10 6.17
N GLY A 21 2.15 17.57 6.45
CA GLY A 21 1.07 17.75 5.50
C GLY A 21 1.36 18.85 4.48
N SER A 22 2.42 18.70 3.68
CA SER A 22 2.55 19.47 2.46
C SER A 22 1.51 18.96 1.47
N GLU A 23 0.77 19.87 0.84
CA GLU A 23 -0.18 19.57 -0.24
C GLU A 23 0.45 18.78 -1.41
N ASN A 24 1.79 18.67 -1.43
CA ASN A 24 2.60 18.00 -2.44
C ASN A 24 3.17 16.64 -1.98
N ASP A 25 2.78 16.10 -0.81
CA ASP A 25 3.19 14.74 -0.45
C ASP A 25 2.43 13.73 -1.30
N TRP A 26 3.08 13.30 -2.39
CA TRP A 26 2.53 12.37 -3.36
C TRP A 26 2.12 11.02 -2.74
N ARG A 27 2.60 10.66 -1.55
CA ARG A 27 2.20 9.42 -0.85
C ARG A 27 0.71 9.41 -0.50
N VAL A 28 0.08 10.58 -0.39
CA VAL A 28 -1.38 10.69 -0.24
C VAL A 28 -2.16 10.24 -1.47
N HIS A 29 -1.48 10.04 -2.62
CA HIS A 29 -2.04 9.47 -3.85
C HIS A 29 -1.96 7.93 -3.91
N ILE A 30 -1.32 7.27 -2.94
CA ILE A 30 -1.21 5.81 -2.90
C ILE A 30 -2.57 5.21 -2.51
N LEU A 31 -3.09 4.29 -3.35
CA LEU A 31 -4.40 3.66 -3.15
C LEU A 31 -4.56 3.05 -1.75
N GLU A 32 -3.53 2.40 -1.23
CA GLU A 32 -3.59 1.74 0.08
C GLU A 32 -3.78 2.74 1.24
N VAL A 33 -3.31 3.98 1.07
CA VAL A 33 -3.54 5.11 2.00
C VAL A 33 -4.99 5.57 1.93
N TYR A 34 -5.58 5.69 0.74
CA TYR A 34 -7.02 5.98 0.59
C TYR A 34 -7.87 4.93 1.27
N LEU A 35 -7.59 3.65 1.00
CA LEU A 35 -8.35 2.54 1.55
C LEU A 35 -8.20 2.46 3.07
N HIS A 36 -7.03 2.80 3.63
CA HIS A 36 -6.85 2.91 5.08
C HIS A 36 -7.69 4.05 5.66
N GLY A 37 -7.71 5.22 5.01
CA GLY A 37 -8.57 6.34 5.37
C GLY A 37 -10.06 5.96 5.38
N ILE A 38 -10.54 5.31 4.31
CA ILE A 38 -11.93 4.84 4.20
C ILE A 38 -12.27 3.82 5.29
N ALA A 39 -11.33 2.94 5.64
CA ALA A 39 -11.54 1.87 6.61
C ALA A 39 -11.76 2.38 8.05
N GLY A 40 -11.37 3.62 8.37
CA GLY A 40 -11.53 4.17 9.71
C GLY A 40 -12.06 5.59 9.81
N THR A 41 -12.45 6.22 8.69
CA THR A 41 -13.09 7.52 8.72
C THR A 41 -14.53 7.42 9.21
N HIS A 42 -14.90 8.30 10.14
CA HIS A 42 -16.26 8.46 10.65
C HIS A 42 -16.86 9.82 10.27
N GLY A 43 -16.14 10.62 9.48
CA GLY A 43 -16.45 12.02 9.20
C GLY A 43 -15.30 12.94 9.61
N PRO A 44 -15.35 14.22 9.20
CA PRO A 44 -14.27 15.17 9.44
C PRO A 44 -14.12 15.61 10.91
N GLU A 45 -15.19 15.50 11.71
CA GLU A 45 -15.22 15.91 13.12
C GLU A 45 -15.15 14.72 14.08
N GLU A 46 -15.11 13.50 13.54
CA GLU A 46 -15.15 12.25 14.31
C GLU A 46 -13.76 11.63 14.43
N GLU A 47 -13.56 10.82 15.48
CA GLU A 47 -12.30 10.11 15.70
C GLU A 47 -12.05 9.07 14.59
N PHE A 48 -10.80 8.97 14.15
CA PHE A 48 -10.38 7.90 13.27
C PHE A 48 -10.30 6.59 14.06
N LYS A 49 -11.05 5.58 13.62
CA LYS A 49 -11.02 4.25 14.21
C LYS A 49 -11.35 3.23 13.14
N LEU A 50 -10.50 2.22 12.96
CA LEU A 50 -10.77 1.17 11.99
C LEU A 50 -12.04 0.38 12.38
N GLU A 51 -13.01 0.33 11.47
CA GLU A 51 -14.24 -0.48 11.61
C GLU A 51 -14.09 -1.87 10.95
N ILE A 52 -13.00 -2.07 10.22
CA ILE A 52 -12.63 -3.36 9.63
C ILE A 52 -11.21 -3.74 10.04
N ASN A 53 -10.95 -5.05 10.13
CA ASN A 53 -9.60 -5.56 10.33
C ASN A 53 -8.78 -5.45 9.04
N ARG A 54 -8.25 -4.25 8.76
CA ARG A 54 -7.39 -3.97 7.62
C ARG A 54 -5.95 -3.87 8.07
N ASP A 55 -5.09 -4.71 7.50
CA ASP A 55 -3.67 -4.72 7.82
C ASP A 55 -3.01 -3.39 7.45
N ILE A 56 -2.36 -2.76 8.42
CA ILE A 56 -1.64 -1.51 8.24
C ILE A 56 -0.45 -1.67 7.29
N ALA A 57 0.15 -2.87 7.22
CA ALA A 57 1.31 -3.14 6.36
C ALA A 57 1.04 -2.88 4.87
N LEU A 58 -0.23 -2.93 4.45
CA LEU A 58 -0.63 -2.57 3.08
C LEU A 58 -0.24 -1.14 2.70
N MET A 59 -0.12 -0.22 3.66
CA MET A 59 0.31 1.15 3.37
C MET A 59 1.74 1.20 2.82
N ASN A 60 2.61 0.26 3.20
CA ASN A 60 3.98 0.16 2.67
C ASN A 60 4.12 -0.72 1.43
N LYS A 61 3.00 -1.15 0.83
CA LYS A 61 2.99 -2.08 -0.31
C LYS A 61 3.91 -1.61 -1.43
N ALA A 62 3.79 -0.33 -1.82
CA ALA A 62 4.56 0.24 -2.92
C ALA A 62 5.63 1.24 -2.47
N GLU A 63 5.51 1.83 -1.27
CA GLU A 63 6.31 3.00 -0.85
C GLU A 63 6.54 3.04 0.65
N ASP A 64 7.33 4.02 1.11
CA ASP A 64 7.61 4.26 2.53
C ASP A 64 6.59 5.23 3.16
N VAL A 65 5.48 4.67 3.63
CA VAL A 65 4.35 5.43 4.18
C VAL A 65 4.30 5.34 5.71
N LEU A 66 4.53 4.15 6.25
CA LEU A 66 4.51 3.87 7.67
C LEU A 66 5.82 4.30 8.31
N LYS A 67 5.73 4.62 9.59
CA LYS A 67 6.90 4.89 10.41
C LYS A 67 7.72 3.62 10.65
N ASP A 68 9.02 3.79 10.79
CA ASP A 68 9.98 2.71 11.09
C ASP A 68 9.60 1.89 12.34
N GLU A 69 8.94 2.49 13.33
CA GLU A 69 8.51 1.83 14.57
C GLU A 69 7.52 0.67 14.34
N TYR A 70 6.81 0.65 13.21
CA TYR A 70 5.95 -0.46 12.82
C TYR A 70 6.72 -1.68 12.29
N GLY A 71 8.01 -1.51 11.92
CA GLY A 71 8.86 -2.60 11.44
C GLY A 71 8.42 -3.23 10.12
N VAL A 72 7.58 -2.54 9.33
CA VAL A 72 7.10 -3.00 8.03
C VAL A 72 8.11 -2.58 6.96
N PRO A 73 8.67 -3.52 6.17
CA PRO A 73 9.59 -3.17 5.10
C PRO A 73 8.96 -2.22 4.08
N VAL A 74 9.75 -1.27 3.59
CA VAL A 74 9.36 -0.33 2.53
C VAL A 74 9.18 -1.07 1.20
N SER A 75 8.17 -0.69 0.42
CA SER A 75 7.92 -1.20 -0.94
C SER A 75 7.99 -2.73 -1.01
N TRP A 76 7.38 -3.40 -0.04
CA TRP A 76 7.57 -4.83 0.17
C TRP A 76 6.91 -5.68 -0.92
N TRP A 77 5.97 -5.13 -1.68
CA TRP A 77 5.32 -5.86 -2.77
C TRP A 77 6.25 -5.97 -3.96
N ILE A 78 6.87 -7.14 -4.06
CA ILE A 78 7.71 -7.53 -5.18
C ILE A 78 7.53 -9.02 -5.45
N GLU A 79 7.53 -9.39 -6.72
CA GLU A 79 7.52 -10.80 -7.10
C GLU A 79 8.74 -11.51 -6.53
N LYS A 80 8.56 -12.79 -6.18
CA LYS A 80 9.67 -13.62 -5.71
C LYS A 80 10.79 -13.59 -6.76
N ASN A 81 12.01 -13.27 -6.33
CA ASN A 81 13.16 -13.10 -7.24
C ASN A 81 12.89 -12.13 -8.41
N LYS A 82 11.96 -11.18 -8.27
CA LYS A 82 11.52 -10.27 -9.33
C LYS A 82 10.97 -10.99 -10.58
N GLY A 83 10.30 -12.13 -10.39
CA GLY A 83 9.76 -12.95 -11.48
C GLY A 83 10.78 -13.87 -12.14
N MET A 84 12.03 -13.89 -11.68
CA MET A 84 13.03 -14.83 -12.19
C MET A 84 12.79 -16.23 -11.61
N VAL A 85 12.72 -17.24 -12.47
CA VAL A 85 12.51 -18.64 -12.11
C VAL A 85 13.69 -19.48 -12.61
N GLN A 86 14.31 -20.20 -11.69
CA GLN A 86 15.39 -21.13 -12.02
C GLN A 86 14.83 -22.39 -12.68
N GLN A 87 15.42 -22.78 -13.81
CA GLN A 87 15.08 -23.97 -14.57
C GLN A 87 15.87 -25.20 -14.07
N GLU A 88 15.48 -26.39 -14.52
CA GLU A 88 16.13 -27.66 -14.14
C GLU A 88 17.62 -27.71 -14.56
N ASP A 89 17.98 -27.04 -15.65
CA ASP A 89 19.37 -26.94 -16.14
C ASP A 89 20.22 -25.89 -15.40
N GLY A 90 19.63 -25.20 -14.42
CA GLY A 90 20.26 -24.16 -13.62
C GLY A 90 20.22 -22.76 -14.23
N SER A 91 19.71 -22.60 -15.46
CA SER A 91 19.46 -21.29 -16.06
C SER A 91 18.33 -20.54 -15.34
N TRP A 92 18.24 -19.23 -15.53
CA TRP A 92 17.18 -18.39 -14.96
C TRP A 92 16.47 -17.67 -16.10
N ILE A 93 15.14 -17.73 -16.10
CA ILE A 93 14.31 -17.03 -17.08
C ILE A 93 13.31 -16.12 -16.36
N LEU A 94 12.93 -15.02 -17.00
CA LEU A 94 11.92 -14.11 -16.51
C LEU A 94 10.53 -14.67 -16.88
N MET A 95 9.75 -15.04 -15.86
CA MET A 95 8.35 -15.44 -15.98
C MET A 95 7.50 -14.41 -15.24
N ASP A 96 7.30 -13.25 -15.88
CA ASP A 96 6.59 -12.09 -15.31
C ASP A 96 5.17 -11.88 -15.87
N HIS A 97 4.70 -12.83 -16.68
CA HIS A 97 3.36 -12.87 -17.25
C HIS A 97 2.87 -14.32 -17.32
N ASP A 98 1.57 -14.49 -17.20
CA ASP A 98 0.91 -15.76 -17.49
C ASP A 98 0.70 -15.88 -19.00
N ASP A 99 0.87 -17.10 -19.54
CA ASP A 99 0.44 -17.40 -20.90
C ASP A 99 -1.09 -17.44 -20.93
N ASP A 100 -1.71 -16.32 -21.33
CA ASP A 100 -3.16 -16.15 -21.52
C ASP A 100 -3.77 -17.06 -22.62
N THR A 101 -3.10 -18.15 -22.99
CA THR A 101 -3.66 -19.16 -23.89
C THR A 101 -4.75 -19.95 -23.17
N TYR A 102 -5.95 -19.38 -23.16
CA TYR A 102 -7.18 -20.07 -22.78
C TYR A 102 -7.40 -21.27 -23.70
N PHE A 103 -6.84 -22.43 -23.37
CA PHE A 103 -7.31 -23.71 -23.89
C PHE A 103 -8.68 -23.99 -23.27
N LEU A 104 -9.73 -23.48 -23.93
CA LEU A 104 -11.08 -23.94 -23.67
C LEU A 104 -11.21 -25.38 -24.20
N PRO A 105 -11.65 -26.36 -23.39
CA PRO A 105 -12.10 -27.66 -23.90
C PRO A 105 -13.40 -27.54 -24.72
#